data_AF-A0A7C1U340-F1
#
_entry.id   AF-A0A7C1U340-F1
#
_cell.length_a   1.000
_cell.length_b   1.000
_cell.length_c   1.000
_cell.angle_alpha   90.00
_cell.angle_beta   90.00
_cell.angle_gamma   90.00
#
_symmetry.space_group_name_H-M   'P 1'
#
loop_
_entity.id
_entity.type
_entity.pdbx_description
1 polymer ?
#
loop_
_entity_poly.entity_id
_entity_poly.type
_entity_poly.pdbx_seq_one_letter_code
_entity_poly.pdbx_strand_id
1 'polypeptide(L)'
;MEANHLWLYALAEALILAVGAAAYFYWKTRRLKARLGEGPGDTGERLPIDDYVELLQSEILKAEARLARLAQDKEANPEEKRLIETRLAFLRAERRAIDTSGNDEDAFWTKIADDLAPFLPKGDDDTDSTAEGPRSAVLESLQTQIDAYKTRIANLEQFKDRFFELKARLADSHALNEQVHTEVEKIIPAAEQPPELADAMARLRQENKDLSGELAQVEEEFAALMRNVQAAEARKSEASDGVNQASGQIERSLDRVKQILVTKEEQISALQGLVNELQLELKEKERLQAAIDDLAAQNRELDNVVTILQDENNFLQEQISVLLRQELEKEEKQVRRIQGLQQELDEQMRAFAELEKKYAAMEQEYLAMYEENQQLKGS
;
A
#
# COMPACT_ATOMS: atom_id res chain seq x y z
N MET A 1 -61.85 -37.64 -31.03
CA MET A 1 -60.42 -38.01 -31.03
C MET A 1 -59.52 -36.84 -31.47
N GLU A 2 -59.94 -35.58 -31.28
CA GLU A 2 -59.17 -34.41 -31.78
C GLU A 2 -58.28 -33.76 -30.69
N ALA A 3 -58.46 -34.10 -29.41
CA ALA A 3 -57.69 -33.54 -28.31
C ALA A 3 -56.21 -34.00 -28.27
N ASN A 4 -55.85 -35.07 -28.97
CA ASN A 4 -54.48 -35.59 -28.98
C ASN A 4 -53.52 -34.84 -29.92
N HIS A 5 -54.04 -34.00 -30.83
CA HIS A 5 -53.20 -33.26 -31.78
C HIS A 5 -52.78 -31.88 -31.26
N LEU A 6 -53.56 -31.26 -30.36
CA LEU A 6 -53.26 -29.94 -29.80
C LEU A 6 -51.99 -29.91 -28.94
N TRP A 7 -51.68 -30.99 -28.21
CA TRP A 7 -50.39 -31.08 -27.50
C TRP A 7 -49.24 -31.07 -28.50
N LEU A 8 -49.35 -31.82 -29.60
CA LEU A 8 -48.25 -31.98 -30.57
C LEU A 8 -47.88 -30.63 -31.21
N TYR A 9 -48.86 -29.76 -31.42
CA TYR A 9 -48.65 -28.40 -31.87
C TYR A 9 -47.95 -27.52 -30.84
N ALA A 10 -48.41 -27.53 -29.58
CA ALA A 10 -47.75 -26.80 -28.51
C ALA A 10 -46.31 -27.27 -28.28
N LEU A 11 -46.06 -28.57 -28.46
CA LEU A 11 -44.74 -29.17 -28.32
C LEU A 11 -43.83 -28.80 -29.49
N ALA A 12 -44.34 -28.77 -30.73
CA ALA A 12 -43.60 -28.33 -31.91
C ALA A 12 -43.25 -26.83 -31.84
N GLU A 13 -44.18 -25.98 -31.38
CA GLU A 13 -43.96 -24.54 -31.22
C GLU A 13 -42.94 -24.23 -30.10
N ALA A 14 -43.03 -24.95 -28.98
CA ALA A 14 -42.03 -24.91 -27.92
C ALA A 14 -40.63 -25.36 -28.42
N LEU A 15 -40.59 -26.36 -29.31
CA LEU A 15 -39.34 -26.82 -29.94
C LEU A 15 -38.73 -25.76 -30.85
N ILE A 16 -39.55 -25.05 -31.64
CA ILE A 16 -39.08 -23.97 -32.52
C ILE A 16 -38.55 -22.80 -31.69
N LEU A 17 -39.25 -22.41 -30.62
CA LEU A 17 -38.78 -21.36 -29.70
C LEU A 17 -37.50 -21.77 -28.96
N ALA A 18 -37.40 -23.03 -28.54
CA ALA A 18 -36.20 -23.57 -27.90
C ALA A 18 -35.01 -23.62 -28.86
N VAL A 19 -35.22 -23.98 -30.13
CA VAL A 19 -34.18 -23.95 -31.17
C VAL A 19 -33.75 -22.52 -31.48
N GLY A 20 -34.69 -21.57 -31.54
CA GLY A 20 -34.39 -20.14 -31.70
C GLY A 20 -33.59 -19.58 -30.52
N ALA A 21 -33.98 -19.91 -29.29
CA ALA A 21 -33.24 -19.52 -28.08
C ALA A 21 -31.86 -20.18 -28.03
N ALA A 22 -31.73 -21.46 -28.37
CA ALA A 22 -30.46 -22.16 -28.43
C ALA A 22 -29.53 -21.57 -29.50
N ALA A 23 -30.07 -21.22 -30.67
CA ALA A 23 -29.31 -20.53 -31.72
C ALA A 23 -28.86 -19.14 -31.26
N TYR A 24 -29.73 -18.37 -30.58
CA TYR A 24 -29.40 -17.08 -29.99
C TYR A 24 -28.27 -17.20 -28.94
N PHE A 25 -28.36 -18.15 -28.02
CA PHE A 25 -27.35 -18.38 -26.98
C PHE A 25 -26.03 -18.91 -27.56
N TYR A 26 -26.08 -19.83 -28.52
CA TYR A 26 -24.90 -20.34 -29.22
C TYR A 26 -24.17 -19.22 -29.97
N TRP A 27 -24.91 -18.34 -30.64
CA TRP A 27 -24.34 -17.21 -31.35
C TRP A 27 -23.76 -16.15 -30.39
N LYS A 28 -24.46 -15.84 -29.30
CA LYS A 28 -24.01 -14.89 -28.26
C LYS A 28 -22.75 -15.37 -27.53
N THR A 29 -22.69 -16.65 -27.17
CA THR A 29 -21.49 -17.24 -26.53
C THR A 29 -20.30 -17.30 -27.49
N ARG A 30 -20.54 -17.55 -28.78
CA ARG A 30 -19.49 -17.51 -29.82
C ARG A 30 -18.95 -16.09 -30.02
N ARG A 31 -19.79 -15.06 -29.95
CA ARG A 31 -19.39 -13.63 -30.06
C ARG A 31 -18.67 -13.11 -28.82
N LEU A 32 -19.05 -13.57 -27.62
CA LEU A 32 -18.35 -13.27 -26.36
C LEU A 32 -16.94 -13.86 -26.34
N LYS A 33 -16.78 -15.12 -26.77
CA LYS A 33 -15.46 -15.74 -26.94
C LYS A 33 -14.58 -15.00 -27.96
N ALA A 34 -15.17 -14.42 -29.01
CA ALA A 34 -14.46 -13.60 -29.99
C ALA A 34 -14.03 -12.22 -29.45
N ARG A 35 -14.73 -11.65 -28.45
CA ARG A 35 -14.37 -10.36 -27.82
C ARG A 35 -13.33 -10.50 -26.71
N LEU A 36 -13.22 -11.68 -26.11
CA LEU A 36 -12.31 -11.93 -24.98
C LEU A 36 -10.87 -12.30 -25.38
N GLY A 37 -10.57 -12.47 -26.68
CA GLY A 37 -9.18 -12.57 -27.17
C GLY A 37 -8.35 -13.74 -26.63
N GLU A 38 -8.93 -14.69 -25.90
CA GLU A 38 -8.24 -15.87 -25.40
C GLU A 38 -8.34 -17.03 -26.41
N GLY A 39 -7.27 -17.25 -27.16
CA GLY A 39 -7.01 -18.51 -27.86
C GLY A 39 -6.20 -19.47 -26.98
N PRO A 40 -6.27 -20.78 -27.24
CA PRO A 40 -5.29 -21.30 -28.21
C PRO A 40 -5.87 -22.33 -29.18
N GLY A 41 -5.52 -22.19 -30.46
CA GLY A 41 -5.41 -23.31 -31.39
C GLY A 41 -6.71 -24.05 -31.74
N ASP A 42 -7.66 -23.36 -32.36
CA ASP A 42 -8.50 -24.02 -33.37
C ASP A 42 -8.85 -22.99 -34.43
N THR A 43 -8.47 -23.26 -35.68
CA THR A 43 -8.86 -22.52 -36.87
C THR A 43 -10.34 -22.80 -37.14
N GLY A 44 -11.20 -22.37 -36.21
CA GLY A 44 -12.60 -22.15 -36.47
C GLY A 44 -12.69 -20.94 -37.38
N GLU A 45 -12.42 -21.17 -38.67
CA GLU A 45 -12.70 -20.24 -39.75
C GLU A 45 -14.01 -19.54 -39.42
N ARG A 46 -13.93 -18.20 -39.28
CA ARG A 46 -15.10 -17.37 -39.48
C ARG A 46 -15.64 -17.85 -40.82
N LEU A 47 -16.80 -18.51 -40.86
CA LEU A 47 -17.57 -18.52 -42.09
C LEU A 47 -17.76 -17.03 -42.40
N PRO A 48 -17.18 -16.51 -43.50
CA PRO A 48 -17.47 -15.18 -43.96
C PRO A 48 -18.98 -14.98 -43.91
N ILE A 49 -19.43 -13.78 -43.55
CA ILE A 49 -20.88 -13.46 -43.55
C ILE A 49 -21.50 -13.88 -44.89
N ASP A 50 -20.72 -13.80 -45.96
CA ASP A 50 -21.01 -14.27 -47.30
C ASP A 50 -21.39 -15.78 -47.36
N ASP A 51 -20.63 -16.67 -46.71
CA ASP A 51 -20.91 -18.12 -46.69
C ASP A 51 -22.21 -18.45 -45.92
N TYR A 52 -22.53 -17.68 -44.87
CA TYR A 52 -23.78 -17.86 -44.12
C TYR A 52 -24.99 -17.35 -44.93
N VAL A 53 -24.83 -16.25 -45.65
CA VAL A 53 -25.85 -15.72 -46.56
C VAL A 53 -26.09 -16.69 -47.72
N GLU A 54 -25.06 -17.32 -48.26
CA GLU A 54 -25.18 -18.38 -49.27
C GLU A 54 -25.91 -19.62 -48.74
N LEU A 55 -25.62 -20.03 -47.49
CA LEU A 55 -26.34 -21.12 -46.83
C LEU A 55 -27.83 -20.80 -46.66
N LEU A 56 -28.16 -19.62 -46.13
CA LEU A 56 -29.55 -19.16 -45.98
C LEU A 56 -30.27 -19.14 -47.34
N GLN A 57 -29.59 -18.68 -48.39
CA GLN A 57 -30.16 -18.67 -49.74
C GLN A 57 -30.43 -20.07 -50.27
N SER A 58 -29.54 -21.03 -50.01
CA SER A 58 -29.75 -22.42 -50.37
C SER A 58 -30.96 -23.04 -49.64
N GLU A 59 -31.15 -22.71 -48.36
CA GLU A 59 -32.26 -23.21 -47.55
C GLU A 59 -33.59 -22.55 -47.95
N ILE A 60 -33.59 -21.26 -48.32
CA ILE A 60 -34.76 -20.59 -48.91
C ILE A 60 -35.19 -21.30 -50.20
N LEU A 61 -34.25 -21.57 -51.11
CA LEU A 61 -34.54 -22.26 -52.38
C LEU A 61 -35.06 -23.70 -52.17
N LYS A 62 -34.51 -24.43 -51.20
CA LYS A 62 -35.02 -25.77 -50.83
C LYS A 62 -36.44 -25.71 -50.27
N ALA A 63 -36.72 -24.73 -49.40
CA ALA A 63 -38.06 -24.53 -48.84
C ALA A 63 -39.07 -24.13 -49.92
N GLU A 64 -38.69 -23.25 -50.86
CA GLU A 64 -39.51 -22.87 -52.02
C GLU A 64 -39.80 -24.07 -52.93
N ALA A 65 -38.79 -24.89 -53.24
CA ALA A 65 -38.96 -26.10 -54.04
C ALA A 65 -39.88 -27.13 -53.37
N ARG A 66 -39.78 -27.28 -52.03
CA ARG A 66 -40.65 -28.17 -51.26
C ARG A 66 -42.10 -27.65 -51.24
N LEU A 67 -42.28 -26.34 -51.09
CA LEU A 67 -43.60 -25.71 -51.16
C LEU A 67 -44.24 -25.84 -52.55
N ALA A 68 -43.45 -25.68 -53.62
CA ALA A 68 -43.93 -25.87 -54.99
C ALA A 68 -44.37 -27.32 -55.27
N ARG A 69 -43.67 -28.31 -54.71
CA ARG A 69 -44.06 -29.73 -54.79
C ARG A 69 -45.38 -30.00 -54.05
N LEU A 70 -45.52 -29.46 -52.84
CA LEU A 70 -46.77 -29.56 -52.07
C LEU A 70 -47.94 -28.80 -52.70
N ALA A 71 -47.67 -27.78 -53.51
CA ALA A 71 -48.71 -27.08 -54.27
C ALA A 71 -49.20 -27.87 -55.50
N GLN A 72 -48.36 -28.76 -56.06
CA GLN A 72 -48.71 -29.63 -57.20
C GLN A 72 -49.43 -30.91 -56.75
N ASP A 73 -49.17 -31.36 -55.53
CA ASP A 73 -49.82 -32.51 -54.93
C ASP A 73 -51.21 -32.13 -54.37
N LYS A 74 -52.27 -32.71 -54.94
CA LYS A 74 -53.66 -32.36 -54.58
C LYS A 74 -54.11 -32.91 -53.23
N GLU A 75 -53.35 -33.85 -52.66
CA GLU A 75 -53.60 -34.44 -51.33
C GLU A 75 -52.64 -33.91 -50.25
N ALA A 76 -51.87 -32.85 -50.55
CA ALA A 76 -50.91 -32.30 -49.60
C ALA A 76 -51.56 -31.81 -48.29
N ASN A 77 -50.95 -32.19 -47.15
CA ASN A 77 -51.42 -31.79 -45.84
C ASN A 77 -51.35 -30.23 -45.69
N PRO A 78 -52.48 -29.54 -45.42
CA PRO A 78 -52.50 -28.09 -45.26
C PRO A 78 -51.61 -27.58 -44.11
N GLU A 79 -51.35 -28.42 -43.11
CA GLU A 79 -50.51 -28.08 -41.96
C GLU A 79 -49.02 -28.11 -42.33
N GLU A 80 -48.60 -29.08 -43.15
CA GLU A 80 -47.23 -29.13 -43.67
C GLU A 80 -46.95 -27.93 -44.58
N LYS A 81 -47.94 -27.54 -45.38
CA LYS A 81 -47.86 -26.34 -46.22
C LYS A 81 -47.67 -25.07 -45.37
N ARG A 82 -48.46 -24.90 -44.30
CA ARG A 82 -48.33 -23.75 -43.37
C ARG A 82 -46.98 -23.74 -42.63
N LEU A 83 -46.48 -24.91 -42.24
CA LEU A 83 -45.18 -25.03 -41.58
C LEU A 83 -44.02 -24.61 -42.51
N ILE A 84 -44.10 -24.98 -43.78
CA ILE A 84 -43.08 -24.59 -44.76
C ILE A 84 -43.20 -23.11 -45.11
N GLU A 85 -44.43 -22.57 -45.22
CA GLU A 85 -44.68 -21.13 -45.41
C GLU A 85 -44.09 -20.29 -44.27
N THR A 86 -44.30 -20.71 -43.02
CA THR A 86 -43.76 -20.01 -41.83
C THR A 86 -42.24 -20.15 -41.73
N ARG A 87 -41.68 -21.34 -42.02
CA ARG A 87 -40.22 -21.52 -42.07
C ARG A 87 -39.57 -20.64 -43.13
N LEU A 88 -40.19 -20.54 -44.30
CA LEU A 88 -39.71 -19.73 -45.41
C LEU A 88 -39.85 -18.23 -45.12
N ALA A 89 -40.91 -17.81 -44.42
CA ALA A 89 -41.02 -16.45 -43.89
C ALA A 89 -39.88 -16.11 -42.92
N PHE A 90 -39.55 -17.03 -42.00
CA PHE A 90 -38.45 -16.88 -41.06
C PHE A 90 -37.09 -16.74 -41.76
N LEU A 91 -36.78 -17.64 -42.69
CA LEU A 91 -35.51 -17.59 -43.43
C LEU A 91 -35.35 -16.28 -44.24
N ARG A 92 -36.45 -15.77 -44.80
CA ARG A 92 -36.44 -14.48 -45.52
C ARG A 92 -36.31 -13.28 -44.58
N ALA A 93 -36.97 -13.32 -43.42
CA ALA A 93 -36.85 -12.29 -42.39
C ALA A 93 -35.42 -12.22 -41.86
N GLU A 94 -34.82 -13.38 -41.57
CA GLU A 94 -33.43 -13.48 -41.15
C GLU A 94 -32.48 -12.91 -42.22
N ARG A 95 -32.65 -13.30 -43.48
CA ARG A 95 -31.83 -12.76 -44.59
C ARG A 95 -31.94 -11.24 -44.71
N ARG A 96 -33.16 -10.69 -44.68
CA ARG A 96 -33.39 -9.24 -44.76
C ARG A 96 -32.79 -8.51 -43.57
N ALA A 97 -32.89 -9.10 -42.38
CA ALA A 97 -32.28 -8.53 -41.19
C ALA A 97 -30.75 -8.44 -41.38
N ILE A 98 -30.09 -9.49 -41.86
CA ILE A 98 -28.64 -9.45 -42.16
C ILE A 98 -28.31 -8.37 -43.19
N ASP A 99 -29.06 -8.31 -44.29
CA ASP A 99 -28.83 -7.36 -45.39
C ASP A 99 -29.01 -5.89 -44.94
N THR A 100 -29.85 -5.63 -43.93
CA THR A 100 -30.18 -4.26 -43.48
C THR A 100 -29.48 -3.83 -42.20
N SER A 101 -29.15 -4.75 -41.29
CA SER A 101 -28.55 -4.43 -39.99
C SER A 101 -27.03 -4.33 -40.02
N GLY A 102 -26.37 -4.90 -41.04
CA GLY A 102 -24.91 -4.99 -41.07
C GLY A 102 -24.37 -5.68 -39.81
N ASN A 103 -23.51 -4.98 -39.06
CA ASN A 103 -22.92 -5.49 -37.80
C ASN A 103 -23.69 -5.08 -36.52
N ASP A 104 -24.75 -4.29 -36.64
CA ASP A 104 -25.55 -3.80 -35.52
C ASP A 104 -26.55 -4.86 -35.06
N GLU A 105 -26.38 -5.32 -33.82
CA GLU A 105 -27.14 -6.44 -33.24
C GLU A 105 -28.57 -6.03 -32.87
N ASP A 106 -28.76 -4.80 -32.41
CA ASP A 106 -30.07 -4.33 -31.97
C ASP A 106 -30.97 -4.06 -33.18
N ALA A 107 -30.39 -3.53 -34.27
CA ALA A 107 -31.08 -3.36 -35.54
C ALA A 107 -31.48 -4.70 -36.18
N PHE A 108 -30.64 -5.74 -36.03
CA PHE A 108 -30.90 -7.09 -36.55
C PHE A 108 -32.14 -7.72 -35.89
N TRP A 109 -32.17 -7.78 -34.56
CA TRP A 109 -33.27 -8.42 -33.84
C TRP A 109 -34.57 -7.64 -33.96
N THR A 110 -34.51 -6.31 -34.01
CA THR A 110 -35.68 -5.47 -34.26
C THR A 110 -36.27 -5.77 -35.63
N LYS A 111 -35.44 -5.93 -36.66
CA LYS A 111 -35.90 -6.28 -38.02
C LYS A 111 -36.48 -7.68 -38.13
N ILE A 112 -35.88 -8.67 -37.44
CA ILE A 112 -36.46 -10.02 -37.37
C ILE A 112 -37.83 -9.98 -36.70
N ALA A 113 -37.98 -9.23 -35.61
CA ALA A 113 -39.25 -9.09 -34.91
C ALA A 113 -40.32 -8.43 -35.79
N ASP A 114 -39.98 -7.35 -36.49
CA ASP A 114 -40.88 -6.64 -37.40
C ASP A 114 -41.35 -7.54 -38.56
N ASP A 115 -40.44 -8.28 -39.19
CA ASP A 115 -40.75 -9.12 -40.35
C ASP A 115 -41.53 -10.41 -39.97
N LEU A 116 -41.39 -10.87 -38.72
CA LEU A 116 -42.11 -12.03 -38.20
C LEU A 116 -43.45 -11.67 -37.53
N ALA A 117 -43.68 -10.40 -37.20
CA ALA A 117 -44.93 -9.91 -36.61
C ALA A 117 -46.22 -10.37 -37.35
N PRO A 118 -46.26 -10.50 -38.69
CA PRO A 118 -47.44 -11.01 -39.40
C PRO A 118 -47.71 -12.50 -39.23
N PHE A 119 -46.71 -13.28 -38.82
CA PHE A 119 -46.75 -14.74 -38.69
C PHE A 119 -46.87 -15.21 -37.25
N LEU A 120 -46.58 -14.33 -36.30
CA LEU A 120 -46.95 -14.53 -34.92
C LEU A 120 -48.48 -14.54 -34.84
N PRO A 121 -49.08 -15.43 -34.02
CA PRO A 121 -50.50 -15.37 -33.74
C PRO A 121 -50.79 -13.96 -33.24
N LYS A 122 -51.47 -13.17 -34.07
CA LYS A 122 -52.13 -11.96 -33.59
C LYS A 122 -53.02 -12.48 -32.47
N GLY A 123 -52.78 -12.05 -31.24
CA GLY A 123 -53.77 -12.26 -30.20
C GLY A 123 -55.08 -11.78 -30.80
N ASP A 124 -56.08 -12.66 -30.85
CA ASP A 124 -57.42 -12.27 -31.26
C ASP A 124 -57.86 -11.22 -30.24
N ASP A 125 -57.73 -9.94 -30.62
CA ASP A 125 -58.14 -8.76 -29.83
C ASP A 125 -59.67 -8.71 -29.60
N ASP A 126 -60.41 -9.77 -29.94
CA ASP A 126 -61.86 -9.88 -29.83
C ASP A 126 -62.35 -11.11 -29.04
N THR A 127 -61.51 -11.81 -28.28
CA THR A 127 -62.00 -12.86 -27.36
C THR A 127 -61.63 -12.60 -25.89
N ASP A 128 -62.63 -12.06 -25.17
CA ASP A 128 -62.83 -12.06 -23.72
C ASP A 128 -61.60 -11.99 -22.79
N SER A 129 -61.44 -10.80 -22.19
CA SER A 129 -60.53 -10.36 -21.14
C SER A 129 -60.46 -11.25 -19.88
N THR A 130 -59.99 -12.49 -19.97
CA THR A 130 -59.70 -13.32 -18.76
C THR A 130 -58.34 -14.01 -18.75
N ALA A 131 -57.55 -13.92 -19.83
CA ALA A 131 -56.23 -14.56 -19.93
C ALA A 131 -55.01 -13.60 -19.92
N GLU A 132 -55.21 -12.28 -19.74
CA GLU A 132 -54.10 -11.32 -19.58
C GLU A 132 -53.45 -11.35 -18.20
N GLY A 133 -54.23 -11.66 -17.15
CA GLY A 133 -53.76 -11.73 -15.76
C GLY A 133 -52.57 -12.67 -15.51
N PRO A 134 -52.54 -13.91 -16.03
CA PRO A 134 -51.43 -14.83 -15.76
C PRO A 134 -50.15 -14.50 -16.55
N ARG A 135 -50.24 -13.91 -17.75
CA ARG A 135 -49.04 -13.53 -18.54
C ARG A 135 -48.38 -12.26 -18.02
N SER A 136 -49.16 -11.24 -17.65
CA SER A 136 -48.60 -10.01 -17.06
C SER A 136 -47.96 -10.29 -15.70
N ALA A 137 -48.58 -11.13 -14.86
CA ALA A 137 -48.04 -11.55 -13.58
C ALA A 137 -46.73 -12.34 -13.70
N VAL A 138 -46.61 -13.22 -14.71
CA VAL A 138 -45.37 -13.96 -14.97
C VAL A 138 -44.27 -13.00 -15.45
N LEU A 139 -44.58 -12.06 -16.35
CA LEU A 139 -43.63 -11.04 -16.80
C LEU A 139 -43.18 -10.11 -15.67
N GLU A 140 -44.09 -9.65 -14.81
CA GLU A 140 -43.75 -8.88 -13.60
C GLU A 140 -42.88 -9.70 -12.64
N SER A 141 -43.18 -10.99 -12.43
CA SER A 141 -42.38 -11.84 -11.55
C SER A 141 -40.96 -12.05 -12.08
N LEU A 142 -40.80 -12.22 -13.40
CA LEU A 142 -39.51 -12.36 -14.06
C LEU A 142 -38.74 -11.03 -14.04
N GLN A 143 -39.42 -9.91 -14.26
CA GLN A 143 -38.83 -8.59 -14.17
C GLN A 143 -38.31 -8.31 -12.75
N THR A 144 -39.11 -8.64 -11.74
CA THR A 144 -38.72 -8.52 -10.32
C THR A 144 -37.52 -9.41 -9.99
N GLN A 145 -37.47 -10.64 -10.51
CA GLN A 145 -36.30 -11.51 -10.37
C GLN A 145 -35.07 -10.95 -11.08
N ILE A 146 -35.20 -10.43 -12.30
CA ILE A 146 -34.11 -9.82 -13.06
C ILE A 146 -33.54 -8.63 -12.30
N ASP A 147 -34.40 -7.77 -11.75
CA ASP A 147 -33.96 -6.61 -10.98
C ASP A 147 -33.29 -7.03 -9.68
N ALA A 148 -33.80 -8.05 -8.97
CA ALA A 148 -33.13 -8.64 -7.82
C ALA A 148 -31.74 -9.22 -8.18
N TYR A 149 -31.59 -9.90 -9.32
CA TYR A 149 -30.29 -10.39 -9.79
C TYR A 149 -29.34 -9.25 -10.16
N LYS A 150 -29.83 -8.17 -10.78
CA LYS A 150 -29.01 -6.98 -11.08
C LYS A 150 -28.49 -6.32 -9.82
N THR A 151 -29.34 -6.11 -8.81
CA THR A 151 -28.91 -5.56 -7.51
C THR A 151 -27.88 -6.46 -6.85
N ARG A 152 -28.05 -7.78 -6.96
CA ARG A 152 -27.10 -8.75 -6.43
C ARG A 152 -25.73 -8.69 -7.12
N ILE A 153 -25.72 -8.57 -8.46
CA ILE A 153 -24.49 -8.41 -9.23
C ILE A 153 -23.77 -7.11 -8.82
N ALA A 154 -24.50 -6.00 -8.73
CA ALA A 154 -23.91 -4.72 -8.31
C ALA A 154 -23.30 -4.80 -6.90
N ASN A 155 -23.95 -5.48 -5.96
CA ASN A 155 -23.43 -5.69 -4.61
C ASN A 155 -22.17 -6.59 -4.60
N LEU A 156 -22.10 -7.60 -5.48
CA LEU A 156 -20.92 -8.45 -5.64
C LEU A 156 -19.74 -7.69 -6.27
N GLU A 157 -20.01 -6.79 -7.21
CA GLU A 157 -18.99 -5.92 -7.79
C GLU A 157 -18.43 -4.95 -6.75
N GLN A 158 -19.28 -4.29 -5.96
CA GLN A 158 -18.82 -3.46 -4.84
C GLN A 158 -18.02 -4.25 -3.80
N PHE A 159 -18.46 -5.48 -3.49
CA PHE A 159 -17.74 -6.36 -2.59
C PHE A 159 -16.34 -6.68 -3.12
N LYS A 160 -16.25 -7.02 -4.41
CA LYS A 160 -15.00 -7.31 -5.10
C LYS A 160 -14.05 -6.12 -5.02
N ASP A 161 -14.53 -4.91 -5.30
CA ASP A 161 -13.70 -3.70 -5.29
C ASP A 161 -13.14 -3.42 -3.88
N ARG A 162 -14.00 -3.50 -2.85
CA ARG A 162 -13.55 -3.33 -1.44
C ARG A 162 -12.55 -4.39 -1.01
N PHE A 163 -12.76 -5.64 -1.42
CA PHE A 163 -11.84 -6.73 -1.12
C PHE A 163 -10.45 -6.47 -1.74
N PHE A 164 -10.39 -6.03 -3.01
CA PHE A 164 -9.12 -5.68 -3.64
C PHE A 164 -8.45 -4.46 -3.01
N GLU A 165 -9.22 -3.45 -2.60
CA GLU A 165 -8.69 -2.31 -1.86
C GLU A 165 -8.08 -2.73 -0.52
N LEU A 166 -8.77 -3.57 0.25
CA LEU A 166 -8.26 -4.12 1.50
C LEU A 166 -7.00 -4.96 1.31
N LYS A 167 -6.94 -5.76 0.25
CA LYS A 167 -5.74 -6.52 -0.11
C LYS A 167 -4.56 -5.60 -0.41
N ALA A 168 -4.79 -4.52 -1.17
CA ALA A 168 -3.77 -3.53 -1.46
C ALA A 168 -3.28 -2.84 -0.17
N ARG A 169 -4.20 -2.40 0.70
CA ARG A 169 -3.85 -1.80 1.99
C ARG A 169 -3.08 -2.74 2.91
N LEU A 170 -3.42 -4.04 2.93
CA LEU A 170 -2.66 -5.01 3.72
C LEU A 170 -1.26 -5.22 3.14
N ALA A 171 -1.11 -5.28 1.81
CA ALA A 171 0.19 -5.37 1.16
C ALA A 171 1.07 -4.15 1.47
N ASP A 172 0.49 -2.94 1.42
CA ASP A 172 1.17 -1.70 1.80
C ASP A 172 1.56 -1.70 3.28
N SER A 173 0.67 -2.15 4.17
CA SER A 173 0.95 -2.31 5.60
C SER A 173 2.11 -3.28 5.85
N HIS A 174 2.15 -4.41 5.14
CA HIS A 174 3.24 -5.38 5.25
C HIS A 174 4.57 -4.78 4.76
N ALA A 175 4.56 -4.07 3.64
CA ALA A 175 5.76 -3.39 3.12
C ALA A 175 6.27 -2.33 4.11
N LEU A 176 5.35 -1.55 4.70
CA LEU A 176 5.68 -0.53 5.70
C LEU A 176 6.23 -1.17 6.99
N ASN A 177 5.68 -2.29 7.43
CA ASN A 177 6.12 -3.00 8.62
C ASN A 177 7.53 -3.59 8.44
N GLU A 178 7.83 -4.16 7.26
CA GLU A 178 9.19 -4.62 6.93
C GLU A 178 10.18 -3.44 6.86
N GLN A 179 9.75 -2.28 6.34
CA GLN A 179 10.57 -1.08 6.33
C GLN A 179 10.86 -0.57 7.75
N VAL A 180 9.84 -0.47 8.60
CA VAL A 180 10.00 -0.09 10.02
C VAL A 180 10.93 -1.07 10.72
N HIS A 181 10.79 -2.38 10.50
CA HIS A 181 11.70 -3.35 11.10
C HIS A 181 13.15 -3.14 10.68
N THR A 182 13.37 -2.91 9.38
CA THR A 182 14.72 -2.71 8.83
C THR A 182 15.35 -1.43 9.39
N GLU A 183 14.59 -0.34 9.49
CA GLU A 183 15.10 0.91 10.07
C GLU A 183 15.30 0.81 11.59
N VAL A 184 14.42 0.12 12.32
CA VAL A 184 14.60 -0.16 13.75
C VAL A 184 15.86 -1.00 13.99
N GLU A 185 16.14 -2.03 13.19
CA GLU A 185 17.37 -2.82 13.31
C GLU A 185 18.65 -2.03 12.99
N LYS A 186 18.59 -1.08 12.05
CA LYS A 186 19.72 -0.20 11.75
C LYS A 186 20.04 0.74 12.91
N ILE A 187 19.01 1.30 13.52
CA ILE A 187 19.16 2.28 14.62
C ILE A 187 19.43 1.56 15.95
N ILE A 188 18.85 0.38 16.13
CA ILE A 188 18.93 -0.41 17.36
C ILE A 188 19.24 -1.86 16.96
N PRO A 189 20.52 -2.27 17.07
CA PRO A 189 20.88 -3.67 16.91
C PRO A 189 20.01 -4.53 17.84
N ALA A 190 19.58 -5.71 17.39
CA ALA A 190 18.68 -6.58 18.16
C ALA A 190 19.14 -6.88 19.60
N ALA A 191 20.45 -6.77 19.88
CA ALA A 191 21.02 -6.95 21.22
C ALA A 191 20.75 -5.78 22.20
N GLU A 192 20.38 -4.60 21.69
CA GLU A 192 20.13 -3.37 22.47
C GLU A 192 18.64 -2.95 22.44
N GLN A 193 17.79 -3.76 21.80
CA GLN A 193 16.36 -3.48 21.75
C GLN A 193 15.69 -3.69 23.12
N PRO A 194 14.82 -2.76 23.55
CA PRO A 194 13.98 -2.99 24.72
C PRO A 194 13.12 -4.24 24.49
N PRO A 195 12.94 -5.11 25.52
CA PRO A 195 12.14 -6.33 25.37
C PRO A 195 10.70 -6.04 24.95
N GLU A 196 10.14 -4.90 25.38
CA GLU A 196 8.79 -4.46 25.04
C GLU A 196 8.65 -4.13 23.54
N LEU A 197 9.67 -3.52 22.92
CA LEU A 197 9.69 -3.19 21.50
C LEU A 197 9.88 -4.45 20.64
N ALA A 198 10.75 -5.36 21.09
CA ALA A 198 10.95 -6.65 20.43
C ALA A 198 9.66 -7.50 20.43
N ASP A 199 8.96 -7.54 21.57
CA ASP A 199 7.68 -8.22 21.70
C ASP A 199 6.59 -7.56 20.83
N ALA A 200 6.54 -6.21 20.78
CA ALA A 200 5.59 -5.49 19.94
C ALA A 200 5.82 -5.76 18.44
N MET A 201 7.06 -5.74 17.97
CA MET A 201 7.42 -6.06 16.58
C MET A 201 7.13 -7.52 16.23
N ALA A 202 7.40 -8.44 17.15
CA ALA A 202 7.07 -9.86 16.98
C ALA A 202 5.56 -10.08 16.87
N ARG A 203 4.76 -9.42 17.73
CA ARG A 203 3.28 -9.46 17.66
C ARG A 203 2.76 -8.87 16.35
N LEU A 204 3.26 -7.71 15.93
CA LEU A 204 2.91 -7.07 14.66
C LEU A 204 3.15 -7.95 13.44
N ARG A 205 4.28 -8.68 13.42
CA ARG A 205 4.58 -9.64 12.35
C ARG A 205 3.64 -10.83 12.38
N GLN A 206 3.38 -11.36 13.56
CA GLN A 206 2.49 -12.50 13.72
C GLN A 206 1.07 -12.13 13.29
N GLU A 207 0.54 -10.99 13.74
CA GLU A 207 -0.79 -10.50 13.36
C GLU A 207 -0.90 -10.20 11.85
N ASN A 208 0.12 -9.63 11.22
CA ASN A 208 0.13 -9.45 9.76
C ASN A 208 0.13 -10.78 9.00
N LYS A 209 0.90 -11.77 9.48
CA LYS A 209 0.94 -13.10 8.88
C LYS A 209 -0.40 -13.81 9.00
N ASP A 210 -1.03 -13.70 10.17
CA ASP A 210 -2.34 -14.29 10.44
C ASP A 210 -3.43 -13.59 9.58
N LEU A 211 -3.42 -12.26 9.49
CA LEU A 211 -4.31 -11.50 8.61
C LEU A 211 -4.14 -11.85 7.13
N SER A 212 -2.89 -12.03 6.67
CA SER A 212 -2.61 -12.44 5.29
C SER A 212 -3.13 -13.85 5.00
N GLY A 213 -2.96 -14.78 5.95
CA GLY A 213 -3.50 -16.13 5.86
C GLY A 213 -5.02 -16.16 5.82
N GLU A 214 -5.68 -15.37 6.67
CA GLU A 214 -7.13 -15.28 6.69
C GLU A 214 -7.72 -14.60 5.45
N LEU A 215 -7.06 -13.56 4.89
CA LEU A 215 -7.48 -13.00 3.61
C LEU A 215 -7.36 -14.00 2.46
N ALA A 216 -6.30 -14.83 2.45
CA ALA A 216 -6.16 -15.90 1.47
C ALA A 216 -7.29 -16.94 1.60
N GLN A 217 -7.72 -17.24 2.82
CA GLN A 217 -8.87 -18.12 3.06
C GLN A 217 -10.18 -17.51 2.55
N VAL A 218 -10.42 -16.21 2.77
CA VAL A 218 -11.57 -15.50 2.20
C VAL A 218 -11.51 -15.51 0.67
N GLU A 219 -10.32 -15.38 0.09
CA GLU A 219 -10.09 -15.45 -1.36
C GLU A 219 -10.47 -16.83 -1.92
N GLU A 220 -10.11 -17.90 -1.21
CA GLU A 220 -10.45 -19.28 -1.57
C GLU A 220 -11.95 -19.54 -1.44
N GLU A 221 -12.58 -19.07 -0.35
CA GLU A 221 -14.04 -19.17 -0.15
C GLU A 221 -14.81 -18.39 -1.23
N PHE A 222 -14.35 -17.18 -1.59
CA PHE A 222 -14.93 -16.38 -2.66
C PHE A 222 -14.77 -17.06 -4.03
N ALA A 223 -13.59 -17.61 -4.32
CA ALA A 223 -13.35 -18.36 -5.55
C ALA A 223 -14.22 -19.63 -5.63
N ALA A 224 -14.40 -20.34 -4.52
CA ALA A 224 -15.29 -21.49 -4.43
C ALA A 224 -16.76 -21.08 -4.65
N LEU A 225 -17.17 -19.95 -4.09
CA LEU A 225 -18.51 -19.40 -4.28
C LEU A 225 -18.76 -19.02 -5.75
N MET A 226 -17.80 -18.39 -6.42
CA MET A 226 -17.87 -18.08 -7.85
C MET A 226 -17.96 -19.35 -8.71
N ARG A 227 -17.18 -20.41 -8.38
CA ARG A 227 -17.31 -21.71 -9.07
C ARG A 227 -18.69 -22.35 -8.83
N ASN A 228 -19.24 -22.26 -7.63
CA ASN A 228 -20.56 -22.79 -7.31
C ASN A 228 -21.67 -22.03 -8.05
N VAL A 229 -21.55 -20.71 -8.20
CA VAL A 229 -22.46 -19.90 -9.01
C VAL A 229 -22.39 -20.33 -10.47
N GLN A 230 -21.20 -20.46 -11.04
CA GLN A 230 -21.02 -20.94 -12.43
C GLN A 230 -21.56 -22.36 -12.62
N ALA A 231 -21.37 -23.25 -11.64
CA ALA A 231 -21.92 -24.61 -11.67
C ALA A 231 -23.45 -24.63 -11.53
N ALA A 232 -24.03 -23.73 -10.73
CA ALA A 232 -25.48 -23.57 -10.62
C ALA A 232 -26.08 -22.96 -11.90
N GLU A 233 -25.38 -22.04 -12.57
CA GLU A 233 -25.76 -21.54 -13.90
C GLU A 233 -25.69 -22.66 -14.95
N ALA A 234 -24.69 -23.54 -14.90
CA ALA A 234 -24.60 -24.70 -15.78
C ALA A 234 -25.70 -25.76 -15.50
N ARG A 235 -26.15 -25.90 -14.24
CA ARG A 235 -27.23 -26.81 -13.82
C ARG A 235 -28.64 -26.24 -14.00
N LYS A 236 -28.77 -25.00 -14.47
CA LYS A 236 -30.06 -24.32 -14.69
C LYS A 236 -30.95 -25.00 -15.75
N SER A 237 -30.47 -26.06 -16.42
CA SER A 237 -31.29 -26.94 -17.25
C SER A 237 -32.08 -28.00 -16.45
N GLU A 238 -31.81 -28.18 -15.15
CA GLU A 238 -32.43 -29.22 -14.31
C GLU A 238 -32.89 -28.63 -12.96
N ALA A 239 -34.20 -28.33 -12.87
CA ALA A 239 -34.98 -28.00 -11.67
C ALA A 239 -34.80 -26.61 -11.00
N SER A 240 -35.92 -25.88 -10.94
CA SER A 240 -36.11 -24.54 -10.33
C SER A 240 -35.86 -24.48 -8.82
N ASP A 241 -35.95 -25.60 -8.09
CA ASP A 241 -35.84 -25.63 -6.63
C ASP A 241 -34.38 -25.54 -6.13
N GLY A 242 -33.41 -26.00 -6.94
CA GLY A 242 -31.98 -25.92 -6.60
C GLY A 242 -31.44 -24.49 -6.60
N VAL A 243 -32.02 -23.60 -7.39
CA VAL A 243 -31.59 -22.20 -7.53
C VAL A 243 -31.94 -21.37 -6.28
N ASN A 244 -33.08 -21.64 -5.65
CA ASN A 244 -33.50 -20.96 -4.42
C ASN A 244 -32.65 -21.40 -3.21
N GLN A 245 -32.31 -22.69 -3.13
CA GLN A 245 -31.45 -23.23 -2.08
C GLN A 245 -30.00 -22.73 -2.21
N ALA A 246 -29.47 -22.71 -3.45
CA ALA A 246 -28.16 -22.13 -3.74
C ALA A 246 -28.14 -20.61 -3.43
N SER A 247 -29.21 -19.88 -3.76
CA SER A 247 -29.30 -18.44 -3.47
C SER A 247 -29.23 -18.12 -1.99
N GLY A 248 -29.97 -18.84 -1.13
CA GLY A 248 -29.95 -18.63 0.31
C GLY A 248 -28.66 -19.09 0.99
N GLN A 249 -27.92 -20.01 0.38
CA GLN A 249 -26.59 -20.43 0.86
C GLN A 249 -25.52 -19.39 0.50
N ILE A 250 -25.59 -18.84 -0.72
CA ILE A 250 -24.74 -17.73 -1.16
C ILE A 250 -24.95 -16.49 -0.28
N GLU A 251 -26.20 -16.15 0.06
CA GLU A 251 -26.51 -14.98 0.88
C GLU A 251 -25.90 -15.09 2.29
N ARG A 252 -26.04 -16.26 2.93
CA ARG A 252 -25.41 -16.54 4.23
C ARG A 252 -23.90 -16.49 4.18
N SER A 253 -23.26 -17.02 3.13
CA SER A 253 -21.81 -16.88 2.97
C SER A 253 -21.38 -15.43 2.73
N LEU A 254 -22.17 -14.65 1.98
CA LEU A 254 -21.85 -13.26 1.65
C LEU A 254 -21.96 -12.36 2.89
N ASP A 255 -22.95 -12.58 3.74
CA ASP A 255 -23.08 -11.90 5.03
C ASP A 255 -21.92 -12.27 5.98
N ARG A 256 -21.52 -13.54 6.01
CA ARG A 256 -20.38 -14.00 6.81
C ARG A 256 -19.09 -13.34 6.35
N VAL A 257 -18.86 -13.29 5.04
CA VAL A 257 -17.67 -12.66 4.46
C VAL A 257 -17.68 -11.15 4.70
N LYS A 258 -18.84 -10.46 4.57
CA LYS A 258 -18.95 -9.04 4.93
C LYS A 258 -18.60 -8.77 6.39
N GLN A 259 -19.08 -9.61 7.30
CA GLN A 259 -18.82 -9.45 8.73
C GLN A 259 -17.34 -9.65 9.06
N ILE A 260 -16.71 -10.66 8.46
CA ILE A 260 -15.25 -10.86 8.53
C ILE A 260 -14.54 -9.60 8.03
N LEU A 261 -14.93 -9.09 6.86
CA LEU A 261 -14.27 -7.97 6.20
C LEU A 261 -14.31 -6.68 7.04
N VAL A 262 -15.44 -6.38 7.69
CA VAL A 262 -15.55 -5.24 8.62
C VAL A 262 -14.61 -5.40 9.81
N THR A 263 -14.59 -6.58 10.45
CA THR A 263 -13.68 -6.85 11.57
C THR A 263 -12.20 -6.75 11.13
N LYS A 264 -11.89 -7.16 9.89
CA LYS A 264 -10.52 -7.07 9.35
C LYS A 264 -10.13 -5.64 9.03
N GLU A 265 -11.05 -4.82 8.56
CA GLU A 265 -10.81 -3.39 8.32
C GLU A 265 -10.48 -2.66 9.62
N GLU A 266 -11.18 -2.96 10.71
CA GLU A 266 -10.87 -2.45 12.05
C GLU A 266 -9.47 -2.89 12.53
N GLN A 267 -9.12 -4.16 12.34
CA GLN A 267 -7.79 -4.68 12.70
C GLN A 267 -6.66 -4.04 11.89
N ILE A 268 -6.85 -3.88 10.58
CA ILE A 268 -5.86 -3.22 9.71
C ILE A 268 -5.68 -1.75 10.10
N SER A 269 -6.76 -1.05 10.42
CA SER A 269 -6.70 0.34 10.89
C SER A 269 -5.95 0.46 12.23
N ALA A 270 -6.20 -0.47 13.16
CA ALA A 270 -5.47 -0.51 14.44
C ALA A 270 -3.97 -0.77 14.24
N LEU A 271 -3.61 -1.72 13.37
CA LEU A 271 -2.22 -2.00 13.02
C LEU A 271 -1.53 -0.80 12.35
N GLN A 272 -2.21 -0.11 11.43
CA GLN A 272 -1.70 1.11 10.83
C GLN A 272 -1.47 2.22 11.87
N GLY A 273 -2.36 2.35 12.86
CA GLY A 273 -2.18 3.26 13.99
C GLY A 273 -0.89 2.98 14.77
N LEU A 274 -0.65 1.70 15.10
CA LEU A 274 0.53 1.27 15.83
C LEU A 274 1.82 1.46 15.02
N VAL A 275 1.79 1.20 13.70
CA VAL A 275 2.93 1.46 12.81
C VAL A 275 3.26 2.96 12.75
N ASN A 276 2.25 3.83 12.68
CA ASN A 276 2.47 5.28 12.71
C ASN A 276 3.07 5.76 14.04
N GLU A 277 2.66 5.16 15.16
CA GLU A 277 3.21 5.45 16.48
C GLU A 277 4.69 5.03 16.57
N LEU A 278 5.03 3.80 16.14
CA LEU A 278 6.42 3.34 16.09
C LEU A 278 7.30 4.20 15.17
N GLN A 279 6.77 4.69 14.05
CA GLN A 279 7.49 5.62 13.18
C GLN A 279 7.75 6.98 13.85
N LEU A 280 6.83 7.45 14.69
CA LEU A 280 7.01 8.68 15.45
C LEU A 280 8.11 8.50 16.50
N GLU A 281 8.07 7.39 17.25
CA GLU A 281 9.10 7.04 18.24
C GLU A 281 10.49 6.89 17.59
N LEU A 282 10.56 6.30 16.40
CA LEU A 282 11.81 6.17 15.64
C LEU A 282 12.42 7.54 15.32
N LYS A 283 11.61 8.49 14.83
CA LYS A 283 12.06 9.86 14.53
C LYS A 283 12.50 10.60 15.79
N GLU A 284 11.79 10.40 16.91
CA GLU A 284 12.19 10.98 18.20
C GLU A 284 13.53 10.42 18.66
N LYS A 285 13.76 9.11 18.50
CA LYS A 285 15.04 8.48 18.82
C LYS A 285 16.18 8.99 17.94
N GLU A 286 15.98 9.15 16.63
CA GLU A 286 16.98 9.75 15.74
C GLU A 286 17.37 11.17 16.19
N ARG A 287 16.37 11.96 16.60
CA ARG A 287 16.60 13.31 17.13
C ARG A 287 17.39 13.28 18.45
N LEU A 288 17.07 12.37 19.35
CA LEU A 288 17.80 12.19 20.60
C LEU A 288 19.24 11.72 20.35
N GLN A 289 19.45 10.83 19.38
CA GLN A 289 20.79 10.38 19.00
C GLN A 289 21.64 11.53 18.47
N ALA A 290 21.09 12.36 17.58
CA ALA A 290 21.78 13.56 17.10
C ALA A 290 22.15 14.52 18.24
N ALA A 291 21.26 14.71 19.21
CA ALA A 291 21.54 15.54 20.39
C ALA A 291 22.65 14.96 21.28
N ILE A 292 22.72 13.63 21.42
CA ILE A 292 23.81 12.94 22.14
C ILE A 292 25.14 13.15 21.41
N ASP A 293 25.16 13.03 20.08
CA ASP A 293 26.36 13.22 19.28
C ASP A 293 26.87 14.67 19.37
N ASP A 294 25.97 15.66 19.35
CA ASP A 294 26.28 17.07 19.56
C ASP A 294 26.87 17.32 20.96
N LEU A 295 26.28 16.73 22.01
CA LEU A 295 26.80 16.82 23.38
C LEU A 295 28.17 16.15 23.50
N ALA A 296 28.39 15.01 22.83
CA ALA A 296 29.68 14.34 22.80
C ALA A 296 30.75 15.20 22.10
N ALA A 297 30.39 15.91 21.04
CA ALA A 297 31.27 16.87 20.38
C ALA A 297 31.61 18.05 21.30
N GLN A 298 30.62 18.64 21.98
CA GLN A 298 30.82 19.72 22.96
C GLN A 298 31.71 19.29 24.12
N ASN A 299 31.54 18.07 24.65
CA ASN A 299 32.40 17.55 25.71
C ASN A 299 33.86 17.42 25.27
N ARG A 300 34.11 16.95 24.03
CA ARG A 300 35.48 16.91 23.48
C ARG A 300 36.09 18.30 23.34
N GLU A 301 35.29 19.29 22.94
CA GLU A 301 35.76 20.68 22.87
C GLU A 301 36.09 21.23 24.25
N LEU A 302 35.24 20.95 25.24
CA LEU A 302 35.48 21.35 26.63
C LEU A 302 36.73 20.68 27.21
N ASP A 303 36.95 19.39 26.96
CA ASP A 303 38.16 18.67 27.38
C ASP A 303 39.43 19.29 26.77
N ASN A 304 39.38 19.70 25.50
CA ASN A 304 40.49 20.42 24.86
C ASN A 304 40.75 21.77 25.55
N VAL A 305 39.69 22.54 25.85
CA VAL A 305 39.81 23.81 26.58
C VAL A 305 40.41 23.60 27.97
N VAL A 306 39.96 22.58 28.69
CA VAL A 306 40.51 22.23 30.02
C VAL A 306 42.00 21.89 29.92
N THR A 307 42.41 21.13 28.90
CA THR A 307 43.81 20.80 28.66
C THR A 307 44.65 22.04 28.40
N ILE A 308 44.17 22.96 27.54
CA ILE A 308 44.85 24.24 27.24
C ILE A 308 45.01 25.07 28.52
N LEU A 309 43.96 25.17 29.33
CA LEU A 309 44.00 25.92 30.60
C LEU A 309 44.96 25.28 31.61
N GLN A 310 45.08 23.95 31.64
CA GLN A 310 46.05 23.25 32.48
C GLN A 310 47.49 23.55 32.03
N ASP A 311 47.76 23.52 30.73
CA ASP A 311 49.07 23.86 30.17
C ASP A 311 49.45 25.32 30.47
N GLU A 312 48.51 26.27 30.31
CA GLU A 312 48.74 27.67 30.64
C GLU A 312 48.98 27.87 32.15
N ASN A 313 48.25 27.14 33.00
CA ASN A 313 48.47 27.20 34.44
C ASN A 313 49.86 26.69 34.82
N ASN A 314 50.29 25.56 34.26
CA ASN A 314 51.63 25.00 34.48
C ASN A 314 52.72 25.99 34.03
N PHE A 315 52.55 26.60 32.85
CA PHE A 315 53.46 27.61 32.34
C PHE A 315 53.55 28.85 33.25
N LEU A 316 52.42 29.35 33.74
CA LEU A 316 52.40 30.48 34.68
C LEU A 316 53.05 30.13 36.02
N GLN A 317 52.81 28.93 36.54
CA GLN A 317 53.47 28.46 37.76
C GLN A 317 55.00 28.39 37.60
N GLU A 318 55.48 27.88 36.46
CA GLU A 318 56.91 27.88 36.14
C GLU A 318 57.48 29.29 36.08
N GLN A 319 56.81 30.23 35.40
CA GLN A 319 57.25 31.63 35.34
C GLN A 319 57.34 32.27 36.73
N ILE A 320 56.31 32.08 37.58
CA ILE A 320 56.30 32.58 38.94
C ILE A 320 57.47 32.02 39.73
N SER A 321 57.76 30.72 39.61
CA SER A 321 58.88 30.08 40.30
C SER A 321 60.25 30.66 39.89
N VAL A 322 60.42 30.98 38.61
CA VAL A 322 61.65 31.60 38.07
C VAL A 322 61.79 33.03 38.60
N LEU A 323 60.72 33.82 38.57
CA LEU A 323 60.72 35.19 39.08
C LEU A 323 61.05 35.22 40.58
N LEU A 324 60.43 34.34 41.38
CA LEU A 324 60.72 34.22 42.81
C LEU A 324 62.19 33.86 43.08
N ARG A 325 62.79 32.97 42.29
CA ARG A 325 64.24 32.68 42.39
C ARG A 325 65.09 33.91 42.06
N GLN A 326 64.76 34.63 41.00
CA GLN A 326 65.52 35.82 40.61
C GLN A 326 65.43 36.93 41.67
N GLU A 327 64.26 37.10 42.30
CA GLU A 327 64.10 38.05 43.41
C GLU A 327 64.93 37.64 44.62
N LEU A 328 64.90 36.35 44.99
CA LEU A 328 65.68 35.83 46.10
C LEU A 328 67.19 35.98 45.86
N GLU A 329 67.69 35.68 44.66
CA GLU A 329 69.09 35.92 44.28
C GLU A 329 69.49 37.40 44.33
N LYS A 330 68.58 38.30 43.93
CA LYS A 330 68.81 39.75 44.01
C LYS A 330 68.90 40.20 45.46
N GLU A 331 67.99 39.75 46.32
CA GLU A 331 68.01 40.02 47.75
C GLU A 331 69.30 39.48 48.40
N GLU A 332 69.70 38.24 48.11
CA GLU A 332 70.95 37.68 48.62
C GLU A 332 72.18 38.50 48.20
N LYS A 333 72.25 38.93 46.94
CA LYS A 333 73.33 39.81 46.46
C LYS A 333 73.32 41.16 47.18
N GLN A 334 72.15 41.73 47.42
CA GLN A 334 72.02 42.98 48.19
C GLN A 334 72.48 42.79 49.64
N VAL A 335 72.06 41.71 50.30
CA VAL A 335 72.49 41.37 51.67
C VAL A 335 74.01 41.22 51.75
N ARG A 336 74.62 40.46 50.83
CA ARG A 336 76.09 40.32 50.77
C ARG A 336 76.80 41.66 50.57
N ARG A 337 76.24 42.53 49.72
CA ARG A 337 76.79 43.88 49.50
C ARG A 337 76.69 44.75 50.75
N ILE A 338 75.56 44.71 51.46
CA ILE A 338 75.38 45.44 52.73
C ILE A 338 76.38 44.92 53.78
N GLN A 339 76.55 43.61 53.89
CA GLN A 339 77.53 43.01 54.81
C GLN A 339 78.97 43.42 54.47
N GLY A 340 79.34 43.44 53.19
CA GLY A 340 80.65 43.92 52.76
C GLY A 340 80.89 45.38 53.12
N LEU A 341 79.91 46.25 52.87
CA LEU A 341 79.98 47.67 53.26
C LEU A 341 80.07 47.86 54.77
N GLN A 342 79.38 47.02 55.56
CA GLN A 342 79.49 47.04 57.03
C GLN A 342 80.90 46.65 57.50
N GLN A 343 81.52 45.63 56.90
CA GLN A 343 82.89 45.24 57.22
C GLN A 343 83.90 46.35 56.88
N GLU A 344 83.77 46.97 55.69
CA GLU A 344 84.61 48.11 55.30
C GLU A 344 84.46 49.29 56.27
N LEU A 345 83.22 49.58 56.70
CA LEU A 345 82.95 50.63 57.68
C LEU A 345 83.62 50.32 59.02
N ASP A 346 83.51 49.08 59.52
CA ASP A 346 84.14 48.65 60.77
C ASP A 346 85.67 48.72 60.71
N GLU A 347 86.26 48.34 59.58
CA GLU A 347 87.70 48.46 59.33
C GLU A 347 88.15 49.93 59.32
N GLN A 348 87.42 50.80 58.64
CA GLN A 348 87.69 52.24 58.65
C GLN A 348 87.57 52.82 60.05
N MET A 349 86.54 52.44 60.82
CA MET A 349 86.37 52.90 62.21
C MET A 349 87.55 52.48 63.09
N ARG A 350 88.06 51.26 62.94
CA ARG A 350 89.26 50.80 63.67
C ARG A 350 90.50 51.60 63.26
N ALA A 351 90.70 51.82 61.97
CA ALA A 351 91.82 52.61 61.46
C ALA A 351 91.78 54.06 61.97
N PHE A 352 90.59 54.68 62.02
CA PHE A 352 90.40 55.99 62.63
C PHE A 352 90.73 55.99 64.13
N ALA A 353 90.24 55.00 64.89
CA ALA A 353 90.54 54.91 66.32
C ALA A 353 92.05 54.70 66.60
N GLU A 354 92.76 53.96 65.76
CA GLU A 354 94.22 53.84 65.85
C GLU A 354 94.94 55.14 65.51
N LEU A 355 94.45 55.85 64.49
CA LEU A 355 94.99 57.14 64.10
C LEU A 355 94.78 58.19 65.19
N GLU A 356 93.60 58.24 65.81
CA GLU A 356 93.30 59.07 66.98
C GLU A 356 94.25 58.77 68.14
N LYS A 357 94.50 57.48 68.44
CA LYS A 357 95.48 57.09 69.46
C LYS A 357 96.90 57.58 69.13
N LYS A 358 97.33 57.47 67.87
CA LYS A 358 98.64 57.98 67.43
C LYS A 358 98.73 59.50 67.55
N TYR A 359 97.68 60.23 67.18
CA TYR A 359 97.64 61.68 67.36
C TYR A 359 97.66 62.09 68.83
N ALA A 360 96.89 61.42 69.69
CA ALA A 360 96.91 61.67 71.12
C ALA A 360 98.30 61.39 71.75
N ALA A 361 98.98 60.32 71.33
CA ALA A 361 100.35 60.03 71.78
C ALA A 361 101.36 61.09 71.30
N MET A 362 101.26 61.49 70.02
CA MET A 362 102.10 62.54 69.45
C MET A 362 101.87 63.90 70.14
N GLU A 363 100.62 64.26 70.43
CA GLU A 363 100.27 65.47 71.17
C GLU A 363 100.87 65.44 72.59
N GLN A 364 100.82 64.30 73.29
CA GLN A 364 101.47 64.13 74.59
C GLN A 364 102.99 64.30 74.52
N GLU A 365 103.65 63.73 73.51
CA GLU A 365 105.10 63.92 73.28
C GLU A 365 105.44 65.39 73.00
N TYR A 366 104.64 66.08 72.16
CA TYR A 366 104.83 67.50 71.88
C TYR A 366 104.67 68.37 73.14
N LEU A 367 103.65 68.09 73.97
CA LEU A 367 103.45 68.81 75.24
C LEU A 367 104.61 68.57 76.21
N ALA A 368 105.07 67.32 76.35
CA ALA A 368 106.23 66.99 77.21
C ALA A 368 107.51 67.71 76.76
N MET A 369 107.82 67.71 75.45
CA MET A 369 108.95 68.44 74.87
C MET A 369 108.83 69.96 75.06
N TYR A 370 107.61 70.50 75.01
CA TYR A 370 107.36 71.93 75.23
C TYR A 370 107.59 72.32 76.70
N GLU A 371 107.11 71.51 77.64
CA GLU A 371 107.36 71.69 79.08
C GLU A 371 108.85 71.61 79.42
N GLU A 372 109.59 70.63 78.87
CA GLU A 372 111.04 70.51 79.05
C GLU A 372 111.79 71.75 78.53
N ASN A 373 111.42 72.23 77.34
CA ASN A 373 111.99 73.47 76.79
C ASN A 373 111.67 74.71 77.63
N GLN A 374 110.51 74.77 78.30
CA GLN A 374 110.21 75.84 79.24
C GLN A 374 111.07 75.76 80.50
N GLN A 375 111.30 74.55 81.02
CA GLN A 375 112.19 74.35 82.18
C GLN A 375 113.63 74.75 81.87
N LEU A 376 114.16 74.38 80.70
CA LEU A 376 115.52 74.74 80.26
C LEU A 376 115.73 76.23 80.01
N LYS A 377 114.68 76.99 79.68
CA LYS A 377 114.75 78.45 79.52
C LYS A 377 114.54 79.23 80.82
N GLY A 378 114.04 78.57 81.87
CA GLY A 378 113.82 79.15 83.20
C GLY A 378 114.98 78.94 84.19
N SER A 379 115.94 78.06 83.88
CA SER A 379 117.22 77.89 84.57
C SER A 379 118.33 78.69 83.90
#